data_AF-U7NHQ8-F1
#
_entry.id   AF-U7NHQ8-F1
#
_cell.length_a   1.000
_cell.length_b   1.000
_cell.length_c   1.000
_cell.angle_alpha   90.00
_cell.angle_beta   90.00
_cell.angle_gamma   90.00
#
_symmetry.space_group_name_H-M   'P 1'
#
loop_
_entity.id
_entity.type
_entity.pdbx_description
1 polymer ?
#
loop_
_entity_poly.entity_id
_entity_poly.type
_entity_poly.pdbx_seq_one_letter_code
_entity_poly.pdbx_strand_id
1 'polypeptide(L)'
;MKLPQPPQLKKEWPEHVQSGWSNLINQAESFAQSAGSGSAFDLMCQRIVKAINNGDFGDVYDALEKRLGARALTWLWCNDEKIRKISCRQSVIEVLVEAQNPRLTRTTFLQLCQLYFQEFDHLESIEPGLSSKLEAVLRDQSKKQPRQTHKHMSRDPVASIKENVNWLIGGEGPSYFSRQVRESGQELEQKFAALGLVGYDQGRYGDLCRAHYYIETLKEVELGQWDPIFDELLKPSVNRAYSGPS
;
A
#
# COMPACT_ATOMS: atom_id res chain seq x y z
N MET A 1 -12.62 64.36 9.50
CA MET A 1 -13.19 63.18 10.19
C MET A 1 -12.13 62.09 10.23
N LYS A 2 -11.77 61.57 11.42
CA LYS A 2 -10.87 60.42 11.55
C LYS A 2 -11.69 59.14 11.36
N LEU A 3 -11.33 58.32 10.39
CA LEU A 3 -11.93 56.99 10.20
C LEU A 3 -11.55 56.09 11.39
N PRO A 4 -12.47 55.23 11.88
CA PRO A 4 -12.16 54.26 12.92
C PRO A 4 -11.12 53.25 12.41
N GLN A 5 -10.18 52.87 13.25
CA GLN A 5 -9.18 51.86 12.89
C GLN A 5 -9.87 50.50 12.68
N PRO A 6 -9.48 49.74 11.64
CA PRO A 6 -10.02 48.41 11.42
C PRO A 6 -9.66 47.48 12.59
N PRO A 7 -10.57 46.58 13.01
CA PRO A 7 -10.30 45.65 14.09
C PRO A 7 -9.13 44.75 13.74
N GLN A 8 -8.20 44.59 14.69
CA GLN A 8 -7.08 43.65 14.54
C GLN A 8 -7.62 42.22 14.49
N LEU A 9 -7.46 41.55 13.36
CA LEU A 9 -7.73 40.12 13.22
C LEU A 9 -6.77 39.34 14.13
N LYS A 10 -7.32 38.68 15.15
CA LYS A 10 -6.56 37.69 15.94
C LYS A 10 -6.15 36.55 15.00
N LYS A 11 -4.84 36.39 14.79
CA LYS A 11 -4.23 35.35 13.94
C LYS A 11 -4.25 33.95 14.54
N GLU A 12 -4.67 33.81 15.79
CA GLU A 12 -4.63 32.55 16.52
C GLU A 12 -6.03 32.00 16.70
N TRP A 13 -6.23 30.81 16.15
CA TRP A 13 -7.44 30.05 16.36
C TRP A 13 -7.55 29.69 17.85
N PRO A 14 -8.74 29.80 18.45
CA PRO A 14 -8.94 29.41 19.84
C PRO A 14 -8.50 27.95 20.05
N GLU A 15 -7.81 27.66 21.16
CA GLU A 15 -7.31 26.31 21.48
C GLU A 15 -8.39 25.23 21.40
N HIS A 16 -9.63 25.55 21.79
CA HIS A 16 -10.76 24.62 21.70
C HIS A 16 -11.08 24.19 20.25
N VAL A 17 -10.80 25.05 19.26
CA VAL A 17 -10.97 24.70 17.84
C VAL A 17 -9.85 23.78 17.41
N GLN A 18 -8.58 24.09 17.75
CA GLN A 18 -7.45 23.21 17.45
C GLN A 18 -7.62 21.82 18.07
N SER A 19 -7.98 21.75 19.36
CA SER A 19 -8.27 20.48 20.03
C SER A 19 -9.49 19.77 19.44
N GLY A 20 -10.50 20.52 18.99
CA GLY A 20 -11.67 19.99 18.31
C GLY A 20 -11.32 19.33 16.97
N TRP A 21 -10.45 19.94 16.17
CA TRP A 21 -9.93 19.36 14.94
C TRP A 21 -9.06 18.14 15.19
N SER A 22 -8.16 18.18 16.17
CA SER A 22 -7.37 17.00 16.56
C SER A 22 -8.26 15.85 17.01
N ASN A 23 -9.32 16.14 17.78
CA ASN A 23 -10.28 15.13 18.19
C ASN A 23 -11.08 14.56 17.01
N LEU A 24 -11.47 15.39 16.05
CA LEU A 24 -12.17 14.93 14.84
C LEU A 24 -11.25 14.11 13.92
N ILE A 25 -9.97 14.45 13.82
CA ILE A 25 -8.96 13.68 13.09
C ILE A 25 -8.73 12.33 13.78
N ASN A 26 -8.52 12.32 15.10
CA ASN A 26 -8.37 11.08 15.87
C ASN A 26 -9.63 10.21 15.80
N GLN A 27 -10.82 10.82 15.81
CA GLN A 27 -12.09 10.13 15.60
C GLN A 27 -12.19 9.58 14.18
N ALA A 28 -11.79 10.33 13.15
CA ALA A 28 -11.81 9.86 11.76
C ALA A 28 -10.80 8.73 11.52
N GLU A 29 -9.61 8.78 12.13
CA GLU A 29 -8.62 7.70 12.11
C GLU A 29 -9.13 6.48 12.86
N SER A 30 -9.73 6.68 14.05
CA SER A 30 -10.40 5.63 14.82
C SER A 30 -11.56 5.01 14.03
N PHE A 31 -12.38 5.81 13.35
CA PHE A 31 -13.50 5.35 12.51
C PHE A 31 -13.01 4.65 11.24
N ALA A 32 -11.92 5.11 10.62
CA ALA A 32 -11.29 4.45 9.49
C ALA A 32 -10.66 3.10 9.90
N GLN A 33 -10.07 3.03 11.09
CA GLN A 33 -9.55 1.79 11.68
C GLN A 33 -10.69 0.85 12.14
N SER A 34 -11.83 1.38 12.58
CA SER A 34 -12.96 0.60 13.09
C SER A 34 -14.05 0.28 12.07
N ALA A 35 -13.93 0.79 10.84
CA ALA A 35 -14.73 0.35 9.70
C ALA A 35 -14.39 -1.10 9.33
N GLY A 36 -14.96 -2.05 10.10
CA GLY A 36 -14.78 -3.50 9.94
C GLY A 36 -14.03 -4.21 11.07
N SER A 37 -13.76 -3.56 12.21
CA SER A 37 -13.21 -4.19 13.43
C SER A 37 -14.33 -4.47 14.43
N GLY A 38 -14.63 -5.75 14.63
CA GLY A 38 -15.31 -6.20 15.84
C GLY A 38 -14.26 -6.51 16.89
N SER A 39 -14.62 -6.52 18.17
CA SER A 39 -13.74 -6.96 19.27
C SER A 39 -13.02 -8.29 18.99
N ALA A 40 -13.66 -9.19 18.23
CA ALA A 40 -13.06 -10.45 17.78
C ALA A 40 -11.83 -10.29 16.87
N PHE A 41 -11.78 -9.26 16.02
CA PHE A 41 -10.63 -8.97 15.17
C PHE A 41 -9.44 -8.50 16.01
N ASP A 42 -9.67 -7.56 16.93
CA ASP A 42 -8.61 -7.05 17.81
C ASP A 42 -8.05 -8.14 18.71
N LEU A 43 -8.92 -9.00 19.26
CA LEU A 43 -8.52 -10.18 20.02
C LEU A 43 -7.70 -11.16 19.17
N MET A 44 -8.06 -11.34 17.90
CA MET A 44 -7.29 -12.19 16.98
C MET A 44 -5.91 -11.59 16.69
N CYS A 45 -5.82 -10.29 16.45
CA CYS A 45 -4.54 -9.59 16.30
C CYS A 45 -3.68 -9.75 17.55
N GLN A 46 -4.23 -9.55 18.74
CA GLN A 46 -3.51 -9.72 20.01
C GLN A 46 -3.01 -11.16 20.22
N ARG A 47 -3.83 -12.17 19.89
CA ARG A 47 -3.42 -13.59 19.93
C ARG A 47 -2.21 -13.82 19.02
N ILE A 48 -2.30 -13.41 17.76
CA ILE A 48 -1.23 -13.60 16.76
C ILE A 48 0.05 -12.87 17.18
N VAL A 49 -0.05 -11.62 17.65
CA VAL A 49 1.09 -10.85 18.14
C VAL A 49 1.76 -11.54 19.32
N LYS A 50 0.98 -12.06 20.28
CA LYS A 50 1.51 -12.79 21.43
C LYS A 50 2.22 -14.07 21.00
N ALA A 51 1.62 -14.84 20.10
CA ALA A 51 2.19 -16.07 19.56
C ALA A 51 3.55 -15.82 18.87
N ILE A 52 3.60 -14.81 17.98
CA ILE A 52 4.82 -14.43 17.25
C ILE A 52 5.92 -13.96 18.21
N ASN A 53 5.60 -13.12 19.19
CA ASN A 53 6.59 -12.64 20.17
C ASN A 53 7.15 -13.78 21.05
N ASN A 54 6.36 -14.83 21.28
CA ASN A 54 6.78 -16.01 22.04
C ASN A 54 7.49 -17.07 21.17
N GLY A 55 7.55 -16.88 19.85
CA GLY A 55 8.05 -17.89 18.91
C GLY A 55 7.13 -19.10 18.73
N ASP A 56 5.88 -19.01 19.18
CA ASP A 56 4.89 -20.08 19.06
C ASP A 56 4.16 -19.99 17.72
N PHE A 57 4.81 -20.49 16.66
CA PHE A 57 4.20 -20.52 15.33
C PHE A 57 3.08 -21.56 15.22
N GLY A 58 2.94 -22.50 16.16
CA GLY A 58 1.80 -23.41 16.22
C GLY A 58 0.49 -22.65 16.39
N ASP A 59 0.43 -21.75 17.38
CA ASP A 59 -0.76 -20.92 17.62
C ASP A 59 -1.06 -19.95 16.45
N VAL A 60 -0.02 -19.50 15.74
CA VAL A 60 -0.18 -18.72 14.50
C VAL A 60 -0.86 -19.57 13.43
N TYR A 61 -0.38 -20.80 13.19
CA TYR A 61 -0.95 -21.69 12.19
C TYR A 61 -2.40 -22.09 12.52
N ASP A 62 -2.70 -22.36 13.79
CA ASP A 62 -4.07 -22.61 14.26
C ASP A 62 -4.99 -21.41 14.01
N ALA A 63 -4.47 -20.18 14.15
CA ALA A 63 -5.24 -18.98 13.84
C ALA A 63 -5.54 -18.87 12.34
N LEU A 64 -4.62 -19.29 11.47
CA LEU A 64 -4.73 -19.22 10.01
C LEU A 64 -5.78 -20.16 9.42
N GLU A 65 -6.25 -21.17 10.15
CA GLU A 65 -7.39 -22.00 9.72
C GLU A 65 -8.67 -21.17 9.54
N LYS A 66 -8.81 -20.07 10.28
CA LYS A 66 -9.97 -19.18 10.22
C LYS A 66 -9.71 -18.01 9.28
N ARG A 67 -10.74 -17.64 8.48
CA ARG A 67 -10.71 -16.43 7.63
C ARG A 67 -10.30 -15.16 8.40
N LEU A 68 -10.73 -15.07 9.65
CA LEU A 68 -10.41 -13.94 10.54
C LEU A 68 -8.91 -13.88 10.89
N GLY A 69 -8.27 -15.02 11.14
CA GLY A 69 -6.83 -15.08 11.45
C GLY A 69 -5.98 -14.75 10.23
N ALA A 70 -6.34 -15.26 9.05
CA ALA A 70 -5.72 -14.88 7.78
C ALA A 70 -5.78 -13.36 7.53
N ARG A 71 -6.94 -12.73 7.74
CA ARG A 71 -7.11 -11.27 7.65
C ARG A 71 -6.30 -10.52 8.71
N ALA A 72 -6.26 -11.01 9.95
CA ALA A 72 -5.52 -10.38 11.04
C ALA A 72 -4.00 -10.43 10.81
N LEU A 73 -3.44 -11.58 10.41
CA LEU A 73 -2.01 -11.71 10.13
C LEU A 73 -1.57 -10.81 8.97
N THR A 74 -2.32 -10.82 7.85
CA THR A 74 -1.98 -9.99 6.69
C THR A 74 -2.17 -8.49 6.96
N TRP A 75 -3.13 -8.12 7.83
CA TRP A 75 -3.22 -6.75 8.35
C TRP A 75 -1.97 -6.39 9.19
N LEU A 76 -1.55 -7.25 10.10
CA LEU A 76 -0.35 -7.03 10.93
C LEU A 76 0.90 -6.87 10.07
N TRP A 77 1.04 -7.65 8.99
CA TRP A 77 2.17 -7.47 8.07
C TRP A 77 2.20 -6.09 7.41
N CYS A 78 1.04 -5.51 7.08
CA CYS A 78 0.99 -4.18 6.49
C CYS A 78 1.29 -3.07 7.53
N ASN A 79 0.84 -3.25 8.77
CA ASN A 79 0.76 -2.16 9.76
C ASN A 79 1.78 -2.26 10.92
N ASP A 80 2.42 -3.41 11.12
CA ASP A 80 3.41 -3.62 12.18
C ASP A 80 4.69 -4.21 11.58
N GLU A 81 5.70 -3.36 11.41
CA GLU A 81 6.99 -3.73 10.84
C GLU A 81 7.72 -4.79 11.67
N LYS A 82 7.65 -4.70 13.01
CA LYS A 82 8.33 -5.67 13.88
C LYS A 82 7.73 -7.05 13.67
N ILE A 83 6.40 -7.14 13.66
CA ILE A 83 5.68 -8.39 13.43
C ILE A 83 5.93 -8.91 12.02
N ARG A 84 5.93 -8.05 10.99
CA ARG A 84 6.29 -8.41 9.62
C ARG A 84 7.70 -9.01 9.56
N LYS A 85 8.70 -8.32 10.12
CA LYS A 85 10.10 -8.77 10.11
C LYS A 85 10.30 -10.12 10.79
N ILE A 86 9.50 -10.47 11.79
CA ILE A 86 9.60 -11.76 12.48
C ILE A 86 8.83 -12.87 11.75
N SER A 87 7.62 -12.58 11.27
CA SER A 87 6.65 -13.62 10.88
C SER A 87 6.34 -13.72 9.39
N CYS A 88 6.66 -12.69 8.59
CA CYS A 88 6.48 -12.76 7.15
C CYS A 88 7.60 -13.63 6.58
N ARG A 89 7.30 -14.92 6.43
CA ARG A 89 8.21 -15.96 5.92
C ARG A 89 7.53 -16.77 4.84
N GLN A 90 8.32 -17.37 3.96
CA GLN A 90 7.81 -18.20 2.88
C GLN A 90 6.90 -19.33 3.39
N SER A 91 7.32 -20.00 4.47
CA SER A 91 6.54 -21.07 5.12
C SER A 91 5.19 -20.57 5.67
N VAL A 92 5.15 -19.39 6.29
CA VAL A 92 3.90 -18.83 6.84
C VAL A 92 2.95 -18.42 5.71
N ILE A 93 3.48 -17.88 4.61
CA ILE A 93 2.69 -17.58 3.40
C ILE A 93 2.11 -18.87 2.80
N GLU A 94 2.87 -19.97 2.77
CA GLU A 94 2.37 -21.28 2.30
C GLU A 94 1.20 -21.76 3.15
N VAL A 95 1.39 -21.84 4.47
CA VAL A 95 0.33 -22.24 5.41
C VAL A 95 -0.89 -21.34 5.29
N LEU A 96 -0.70 -20.02 5.17
CA LEU A 96 -1.78 -19.07 4.95
C LEU A 96 -2.60 -19.40 3.70
N VAL A 97 -1.95 -19.74 2.58
CA VAL A 97 -2.66 -20.03 1.32
C VAL A 97 -3.36 -21.39 1.39
N GLU A 98 -2.69 -22.40 1.93
CA GLU A 98 -3.21 -23.76 2.07
C GLU A 98 -4.43 -23.83 2.99
N ALA A 99 -4.35 -23.19 4.17
CA ALA A 99 -5.45 -23.13 5.13
C ALA A 99 -6.69 -22.40 4.59
N GLN A 100 -6.54 -21.59 3.54
CA GLN A 100 -7.58 -20.74 2.99
C GLN A 100 -8.20 -21.30 1.69
N ASN A 101 -7.92 -22.56 1.34
CA ASN A 101 -8.42 -23.26 0.15
C ASN A 101 -9.95 -23.10 -0.03
N PRO A 102 -10.47 -22.91 -1.26
CA PRO A 102 -9.76 -22.84 -2.54
C PRO A 102 -9.08 -21.50 -2.83
N ARG A 103 -9.39 -20.45 -2.07
CA ARG A 103 -8.92 -19.08 -2.36
C ARG A 103 -8.91 -18.18 -1.14
N LEU A 104 -8.00 -17.21 -1.14
CA LEU A 104 -8.03 -16.10 -0.20
C LEU A 104 -9.32 -15.30 -0.32
N THR A 105 -9.77 -14.77 0.83
CA THR A 105 -10.85 -13.77 0.84
C THR A 105 -10.40 -12.52 0.10
N ARG A 106 -11.36 -11.71 -0.36
CA ARG A 106 -11.08 -10.45 -1.06
C ARG A 106 -10.18 -9.53 -0.23
N THR A 107 -10.47 -9.38 1.06
CA THR A 107 -9.71 -8.54 1.98
C THR A 107 -8.29 -9.06 2.18
N THR A 108 -8.13 -10.34 2.48
CA THR A 108 -6.80 -10.96 2.65
C THR A 108 -5.95 -10.83 1.38
N PHE A 109 -6.56 -11.04 0.20
CA PHE A 109 -5.88 -10.85 -1.07
C PHE A 109 -5.42 -9.40 -1.27
N LEU A 110 -6.29 -8.41 -1.04
CA LEU A 110 -5.94 -7.00 -1.16
C LEU A 110 -4.85 -6.56 -0.18
N GLN A 111 -4.82 -7.13 1.03
CA GLN A 111 -3.78 -6.89 2.02
C GLN A 111 -2.43 -7.48 1.58
N LEU A 112 -2.42 -8.68 0.98
CA LEU A 112 -1.19 -9.21 0.38
C LEU A 112 -0.71 -8.39 -0.81
N CYS A 113 -1.63 -7.87 -1.63
CA CYS A 113 -1.26 -6.91 -2.66
C CYS A 113 -0.65 -5.65 -2.00
N GLN A 114 -1.30 -5.08 -0.99
CA GLN A 114 -0.79 -3.89 -0.30
C GLN A 114 0.62 -4.13 0.24
N LEU A 115 0.85 -5.25 0.92
CA LEU A 115 2.17 -5.66 1.39
C LEU A 115 3.19 -5.72 0.25
N TYR A 116 2.84 -6.30 -0.89
CA TYR A 116 3.72 -6.36 -2.05
C TYR A 116 4.09 -4.98 -2.60
N PHE A 117 3.13 -4.08 -2.78
CA PHE A 117 3.43 -2.73 -3.28
C PHE A 117 4.16 -1.86 -2.25
N GLN A 118 3.88 -2.08 -0.97
CA GLN A 118 4.51 -1.37 0.14
C GLN A 118 5.98 -1.75 0.29
N GLU A 119 6.30 -3.04 0.26
CA GLU A 119 7.64 -3.53 0.60
C GLU A 119 8.45 -3.97 -0.63
N PHE A 120 7.80 -4.53 -1.66
CA PHE A 120 8.40 -4.96 -2.93
C PHE A 120 9.75 -5.69 -2.77
N ASP A 121 10.85 -5.10 -3.23
CA ASP A 121 12.21 -5.64 -3.18
C ASP A 121 12.77 -5.70 -1.76
N HIS A 122 12.24 -4.92 -0.81
CA HIS A 122 12.60 -5.02 0.60
C HIS A 122 12.18 -6.36 1.22
N LEU A 123 11.22 -7.08 0.64
CA LEU A 123 10.86 -8.43 1.13
C LEU A 123 12.04 -9.41 1.04
N GLU A 124 12.95 -9.23 0.08
CA GLU A 124 14.16 -10.05 -0.05
C GLU A 124 15.12 -9.86 1.13
N SER A 125 15.08 -8.71 1.81
CA SER A 125 15.88 -8.46 3.02
C SER A 125 15.36 -9.20 4.25
N ILE A 126 14.07 -9.55 4.26
CA ILE A 126 13.44 -10.32 5.34
C ILE A 126 13.82 -11.79 5.22
N GLU A 127 13.69 -12.35 4.02
CA GLU A 127 14.05 -13.72 3.70
C GLU A 127 14.32 -13.83 2.19
N PRO A 128 15.46 -14.39 1.75
CA PRO A 128 15.75 -14.58 0.33
C PRO A 128 14.68 -15.44 -0.37
N GLY A 129 14.14 -14.94 -1.49
CA GLY A 129 13.07 -15.57 -2.26
C GLY A 129 11.65 -15.20 -1.81
N LEU A 130 11.49 -14.44 -0.71
CA LEU A 130 10.17 -14.06 -0.20
C LEU A 130 9.37 -13.21 -1.19
N SER A 131 10.01 -12.30 -1.92
CA SER A 131 9.32 -11.49 -2.93
C SER A 131 8.79 -12.39 -4.03
N SER A 132 9.65 -13.25 -4.59
CA SER A 132 9.28 -14.23 -5.61
C SER A 132 8.15 -15.16 -5.16
N LYS A 133 8.18 -15.60 -3.89
CA LYS A 133 7.11 -16.42 -3.31
C LYS A 133 5.78 -15.66 -3.25
N LEU A 134 5.79 -14.43 -2.76
CA LEU A 134 4.59 -13.61 -2.69
C LEU A 134 4.04 -13.31 -4.10
N GLU A 135 4.89 -13.02 -5.08
CA GLU A 135 4.51 -12.83 -6.47
C GLU A 135 3.78 -14.04 -7.03
N ALA A 136 4.31 -15.24 -6.82
CA ALA A 136 3.68 -16.48 -7.26
C ALA A 136 2.30 -16.67 -6.62
N VAL A 137 2.17 -16.38 -5.32
CA VAL A 137 0.90 -16.42 -4.59
C VAL A 137 -0.10 -15.41 -5.16
N LEU A 138 0.30 -14.17 -5.41
CA LEU A 138 -0.58 -13.14 -5.97
C LEU A 138 -1.06 -13.52 -7.38
N ARG A 139 -0.18 -14.06 -8.22
CA ARG A 139 -0.54 -14.57 -9.57
C ARG A 139 -1.51 -15.74 -9.51
N ASP A 140 -1.32 -16.69 -8.60
CA ASP A 140 -2.23 -17.82 -8.42
C ASP A 140 -3.60 -17.36 -7.88
N GLN A 141 -3.59 -16.58 -6.79
CA GLN A 141 -4.81 -16.18 -6.09
C GLN A 141 -5.66 -15.19 -6.89
N SER A 142 -5.04 -14.32 -7.71
CA SER A 142 -5.77 -13.41 -8.60
C SER A 142 -6.66 -14.16 -9.60
N LYS A 143 -6.19 -15.29 -10.14
CA LYS A 143 -6.96 -16.15 -11.06
C LYS A 143 -8.19 -16.74 -10.37
N LYS A 144 -8.05 -17.08 -9.08
CA LYS A 144 -9.08 -17.69 -8.25
C LYS A 144 -10.09 -16.70 -7.67
N GLN A 145 -9.83 -15.39 -7.78
CA GLN A 145 -10.81 -14.37 -7.39
C GLN A 145 -12.05 -14.38 -8.32
N PRO A 146 -13.26 -14.23 -7.77
CA PRO A 146 -14.51 -14.30 -8.53
C PRO A 146 -14.60 -13.09 -9.45
N ARG A 147 -15.17 -13.28 -10.63
CA ARG A 147 -15.46 -12.16 -11.54
C ARG A 147 -16.59 -11.32 -10.94
N GLN A 148 -16.38 -10.01 -10.86
CA GLN A 148 -17.43 -9.07 -10.50
C GLN A 148 -18.41 -8.97 -11.68
N THR A 149 -19.68 -9.24 -11.42
CA THR A 149 -20.77 -9.15 -12.41
C THR A 149 -21.34 -7.74 -12.56
N HIS A 150 -20.95 -6.80 -11.69
CA HIS A 150 -21.44 -5.43 -11.72
C HIS A 150 -20.58 -4.54 -12.62
N LYS A 151 -21.11 -4.25 -13.82
CA LYS A 151 -20.52 -3.39 -14.87
C LYS A 151 -20.18 -1.95 -14.47
N HIS A 152 -20.43 -1.53 -13.22
CA HIS A 152 -20.31 -0.13 -12.79
C HIS A 152 -19.13 0.17 -11.85
N MET A 153 -18.31 -0.81 -11.46
CA MET A 153 -17.09 -0.53 -10.69
C MET A 153 -15.89 -0.36 -11.61
N SER A 154 -15.81 0.80 -12.27
CA SER A 154 -14.71 1.21 -13.16
C SER A 154 -13.32 1.26 -12.50
N ARG A 155 -13.18 0.88 -11.22
CA ARG A 155 -11.95 1.03 -10.41
C ARG A 155 -11.83 -0.05 -9.32
N ASP A 156 -12.30 -1.28 -9.57
CA ASP A 156 -12.09 -2.36 -8.61
C ASP A 156 -10.62 -2.82 -8.62
N PRO A 157 -9.83 -2.59 -7.54
CA PRO A 157 -8.43 -3.01 -7.49
C PRO A 157 -8.23 -4.51 -7.71
N VAL A 158 -9.16 -5.37 -7.28
CA VAL A 158 -9.03 -6.82 -7.51
C VAL A 158 -9.20 -7.16 -8.99
N ALA A 159 -10.14 -6.52 -9.67
CA ALA A 159 -10.35 -6.73 -11.10
C ALA A 159 -9.14 -6.21 -11.88
N SER A 160 -8.69 -5.00 -11.57
CA SER A 160 -7.53 -4.38 -12.22
C SER A 160 -6.24 -5.17 -12.00
N ILE A 161 -5.96 -5.63 -10.77
CA ILE A 161 -4.81 -6.51 -10.51
C ILE A 161 -4.96 -7.81 -11.30
N LYS A 162 -6.12 -8.45 -11.29
CA LYS A 162 -6.34 -9.71 -12.02
C LYS A 162 -6.09 -9.57 -13.52
N GLU A 163 -6.54 -8.47 -14.13
CA GLU A 163 -6.36 -8.19 -15.57
C GLU A 163 -4.91 -7.84 -15.92
N ASN A 164 -4.17 -7.24 -14.98
CA ASN A 164 -2.84 -6.69 -15.22
C ASN A 164 -1.71 -7.45 -14.51
N VAL A 165 -2.03 -8.56 -13.82
CA VAL A 165 -1.11 -9.25 -12.90
C VAL A 165 0.21 -9.65 -13.54
N ASN A 166 0.21 -9.95 -14.84
CA ASN A 166 1.39 -10.44 -15.54
C ASN A 166 2.50 -9.40 -15.64
N TRP A 167 2.15 -8.13 -15.88
CA TRP A 167 3.11 -7.04 -16.04
C TRP A 167 3.22 -6.18 -14.77
N LEU A 168 2.17 -6.14 -13.94
CA LEU A 168 2.14 -5.34 -12.72
C LEU A 168 2.91 -6.01 -11.57
N ILE A 169 2.77 -7.33 -11.42
CA ILE A 169 3.52 -8.12 -10.45
C ILE A 169 4.75 -8.69 -11.16
N GLY A 170 5.92 -8.60 -10.54
CA GLY A 170 7.22 -9.03 -11.07
C GLY A 170 8.33 -8.05 -10.70
N GLY A 171 9.58 -8.52 -10.66
CA GLY A 171 10.76 -7.67 -10.43
C GLY A 171 10.90 -6.51 -11.43
N GLU A 172 10.48 -6.70 -12.68
CA GLU A 172 10.47 -5.66 -13.71
C GLU A 172 9.19 -4.79 -13.69
N GLY A 173 8.25 -5.07 -12.78
CA GLY A 173 6.94 -4.42 -12.70
C GLY A 173 7.04 -2.89 -12.68
N PRO A 174 7.83 -2.28 -11.78
CA PRO A 174 7.96 -0.82 -11.73
C PRO A 174 8.48 -0.19 -13.02
N SER A 175 9.44 -0.84 -13.67
CA SER A 175 10.01 -0.40 -14.96
C SER A 175 8.97 -0.46 -16.08
N TYR A 176 8.24 -1.58 -16.19
CA TYR A 176 7.14 -1.73 -17.17
C TYR A 176 6.00 -0.74 -16.92
N PHE A 177 5.63 -0.52 -15.65
CA PHE A 177 4.60 0.45 -15.28
C PHE A 177 4.98 1.85 -15.75
N SER A 178 6.20 2.27 -15.44
CA SER A 178 6.72 3.59 -15.80
C SER A 178 6.80 3.80 -17.31
N ARG A 179 7.21 2.77 -18.05
CA ARG A 179 7.21 2.80 -19.51
C ARG A 179 5.80 3.00 -20.09
N GLN A 180 4.81 2.25 -19.62
CA GLN A 180 3.43 2.41 -20.10
C GLN A 180 2.87 3.80 -19.81
N VAL A 181 3.21 4.38 -18.65
CA VAL A 181 2.79 5.73 -18.27
C VAL A 181 3.34 6.74 -19.26
N ARG A 182 4.64 6.67 -19.56
CA ARG A 182 5.31 7.53 -20.55
C ARG A 182 4.72 7.37 -21.95
N GLU A 183 4.55 6.14 -22.42
CA GLU A 183 3.95 5.86 -23.74
C GLU A 183 2.51 6.40 -23.86
N SER A 184 1.77 6.46 -22.75
CA SER A 184 0.40 6.97 -22.71
C SER A 184 0.30 8.49 -22.49
N GLY A 185 1.41 9.17 -22.17
CA GLY A 185 1.43 10.59 -21.82
C GLY A 185 0.66 10.96 -20.55
N GLN A 186 0.43 9.98 -19.66
CA GLN A 186 -0.26 10.18 -18.38
C GLN A 186 0.75 10.45 -17.25
N GLU A 187 0.29 11.05 -16.14
CA GLU A 187 1.08 11.06 -14.91
C GLU A 187 1.00 9.70 -14.19
N LEU A 188 2.03 9.34 -13.43
CA LEU A 188 2.08 8.09 -12.65
C LEU A 188 0.85 7.91 -11.75
N GLU A 189 0.51 8.94 -10.98
CA GLU A 189 -0.64 8.94 -10.05
C GLU A 189 -1.96 8.67 -10.80
N GLN A 190 -2.12 9.24 -11.99
CA GLN A 190 -3.31 9.05 -12.82
C GLN A 190 -3.42 7.60 -13.29
N LYS A 191 -2.30 6.96 -13.64
CA LYS A 191 -2.27 5.54 -14.02
C LYS A 191 -2.63 4.63 -12.85
N PHE A 192 -2.08 4.88 -11.65
CA PHE A 192 -2.48 4.15 -10.43
C PHE A 192 -3.98 4.31 -10.15
N ALA A 193 -4.51 5.54 -10.24
CA ALA A 193 -5.92 5.82 -10.04
C ALA A 193 -6.81 5.14 -11.09
N ALA A 194 -6.39 5.09 -12.35
CA ALA A 194 -7.09 4.38 -13.43
C ALA A 194 -7.20 2.87 -13.19
N LEU A 195 -6.20 2.29 -12.51
CA LEU A 195 -6.20 0.89 -12.09
C LEU A 195 -6.90 0.66 -10.73
N GLY A 196 -7.48 1.69 -10.12
CA GLY A 196 -8.07 1.58 -8.78
C GLY A 196 -7.05 1.30 -7.66
N LEU A 197 -5.77 1.56 -7.91
CA LEU A 197 -4.64 1.29 -7.02
C LEU A 197 -4.21 2.55 -6.25
N VAL A 198 -5.15 3.44 -5.96
CA VAL A 198 -4.88 4.64 -5.15
C VAL A 198 -4.38 4.22 -3.77
N GLY A 199 -3.24 4.77 -3.35
CA GLY A 199 -2.58 4.44 -2.07
C GLY A 199 -1.53 3.32 -2.17
N TYR A 200 -1.45 2.61 -3.29
CA TYR A 200 -0.40 1.61 -3.55
C TYR A 200 0.89 2.25 -4.12
N ASP A 201 0.80 3.51 -4.53
CA ASP A 201 1.86 4.36 -5.10
C ASP A 201 2.77 5.00 -4.04
N GLN A 202 2.40 4.89 -2.76
CA GLN A 202 3.14 5.45 -1.62
C GLN A 202 4.21 4.50 -1.06
N GLY A 203 4.22 3.25 -1.53
CA GLY A 203 5.14 2.22 -1.11
C GLY A 203 6.43 2.16 -1.95
N ARG A 204 7.28 1.19 -1.60
CA ARG A 204 8.54 0.93 -2.29
C ARG A 204 8.38 0.68 -3.79
N TYR A 205 7.30 0.01 -4.20
CA TYR A 205 7.00 -0.18 -5.62
C TYR A 205 6.77 1.17 -6.33
N GLY A 206 5.99 2.05 -5.70
CA GLY A 206 5.70 3.39 -6.24
C GLY A 206 6.93 4.29 -6.27
N ASP A 207 7.82 4.21 -5.27
CA ASP A 207 9.11 4.89 -5.30
C ASP A 207 9.95 4.47 -6.51
N LEU A 208 10.00 3.17 -6.80
CA LEU A 208 10.72 2.66 -7.97
C LEU A 208 10.05 3.07 -9.28
N CYS A 209 8.72 3.09 -9.37
CA CYS A 209 8.02 3.64 -10.54
C CYS A 209 8.42 5.11 -10.77
N ARG A 210 8.40 5.92 -9.72
CA ARG A 210 8.83 7.32 -9.79
C ARG A 210 10.28 7.44 -10.26
N ALA A 211 11.19 6.67 -9.67
CA ALA A 211 12.60 6.67 -10.06
C ALA A 211 12.79 6.30 -11.54
N HIS A 212 12.17 5.22 -12.01
CA HIS A 212 12.24 4.80 -13.41
C HIS A 212 11.64 5.85 -14.36
N TYR A 213 10.48 6.41 -14.00
CA TYR A 213 9.84 7.46 -14.79
C TYR A 213 10.75 8.70 -14.91
N TYR A 214 11.25 9.23 -13.80
CA TYR A 214 12.07 10.45 -13.82
C TYR A 214 13.43 10.24 -14.49
N ILE A 215 14.13 9.14 -14.20
CA ILE A 215 15.44 8.87 -14.80
C ILE A 215 15.31 8.74 -16.32
N GLU A 216 14.30 8.03 -16.80
CA GLU A 216 14.13 7.83 -18.24
C GLU A 216 13.63 9.10 -18.94
N THR A 217 12.73 9.88 -18.32
CA THR A 217 12.31 11.16 -18.90
C THR A 217 13.47 12.15 -18.97
N LEU A 218 14.31 12.24 -17.93
CA LEU A 218 15.49 13.12 -17.93
C LEU A 218 16.53 12.77 -18.99
N LYS A 219 16.63 11.50 -19.43
CA LYS A 219 17.53 11.10 -20.52
C LYS A 219 17.11 11.65 -21.88
N GLU A 220 15.82 11.97 -22.05
CA GLU A 220 15.26 12.48 -23.31
C GLU A 220 15.26 14.00 -23.39
N VAL A 221 15.44 14.69 -22.26
CA VAL A 221 15.53 16.16 -22.23
C VAL A 221 16.87 16.60 -22.83
N GLU A 222 16.82 17.40 -23.89
CA GLU A 222 18.03 18.01 -24.45
C GLU A 222 18.69 18.96 -23.44
N LEU A 223 20.02 18.90 -23.35
CA LEU A 223 20.79 19.74 -22.45
C LEU A 223 20.49 21.23 -22.70
N GLY A 224 19.99 21.91 -21.66
CA GLY A 224 19.66 23.34 -21.70
C GLY A 224 18.23 23.66 -22.13
N GLN A 225 17.39 22.66 -22.43
CA GLN A 225 15.96 22.86 -22.66
C GLN A 225 15.15 22.70 -21.37
N TRP A 226 14.06 23.46 -21.28
CA TRP A 226 13.07 23.31 -20.22
C TRP A 226 12.06 22.24 -20.60
N ASP A 227 11.76 21.34 -19.67
CA ASP A 227 10.79 20.25 -19.81
C ASP A 227 9.80 20.26 -18.63
N PRO A 228 8.49 19.97 -18.84
CA PRO A 228 7.49 19.88 -17.77
C PRO A 228 7.85 18.95 -16.60
N ILE A 229 8.76 17.98 -16.81
CA ILE A 229 9.28 17.11 -15.76
C ILE A 229 9.92 17.89 -14.61
N PHE A 230 10.51 19.06 -14.88
CA PHE A 230 11.11 19.89 -13.85
C PHE A 230 10.07 20.45 -12.88
N ASP A 231 8.88 20.83 -13.38
CA ASP A 231 7.77 21.25 -12.52
C ASP A 231 7.25 20.09 -11.66
N GLU A 232 7.24 18.88 -12.20
CA GLU A 232 6.86 17.68 -11.46
C GLU A 232 7.85 17.34 -10.34
N LEU A 233 9.16 17.43 -10.61
CA LEU A 233 10.22 17.23 -9.61
C LEU A 233 10.16 18.24 -8.45
N LEU A 234 9.64 19.44 -8.71
CA LEU A 234 9.45 20.48 -7.69
C LEU A 234 8.21 20.24 -6.81
N LYS A 235 7.31 19.31 -7.17
CA LYS A 235 6.15 18.97 -6.33
C LYS A 235 6.62 18.43 -4.97
N PRO A 236 6.02 18.87 -3.84
CA PRO A 236 6.41 18.41 -2.50
C PRO A 236 6.34 16.89 -2.29
N SER A 237 5.45 16.20 -3.02
CA SER A 237 5.31 14.74 -3.03
C SER A 237 6.48 14.01 -3.69
N VAL A 238 7.24 14.70 -4.54
CA VAL A 238 8.32 14.11 -5.35
C VAL A 238 9.70 14.45 -4.79
N ASN A 239 9.95 15.71 -4.44
CA ASN A 239 11.25 16.20 -3.97
C ASN A 239 11.73 15.53 -2.65
N ARG A 240 10.82 14.97 -1.85
CA ARG A 240 11.18 14.24 -0.61
C ARG A 240 11.64 12.79 -0.84
N ALA A 241 11.53 12.26 -2.07
CA ALA A 241 11.83 10.86 -2.37
C ALA A 241 13.34 10.53 -2.38
N TYR A 242 14.23 11.53 -2.42
CA TYR A 242 15.67 11.33 -2.39
C TYR A 242 16.28 11.88 -1.09
N SER A 243 16.26 11.06 -0.04
CA SER A 243 17.16 11.18 1.11
C SER A 243 17.96 9.88 1.20
N GLY A 244 18.90 9.68 0.27
CA GLY A 244 19.84 8.56 0.36
C GLY A 244 20.67 8.67 1.65
N PRO A 245 21.11 7.54 2.24
CA PRO A 245 21.94 7.57 3.44
C PRO A 245 23.28 8.27 3.13
N SER A 246 23.65 9.22 4.00
CA SER A 246 24.99 9.82 4.07
C SER A 246 25.99 8.84 4.68
#